data_AF-A0A1C4ELS0-F1
#
_entry.id   AF-A0A1C4ELS0-F1
#
_cell.length_a   1.000
_cell.length_b   1.000
_cell.length_c   1.000
_cell.angle_alpha   90.00
_cell.angle_beta   90.00
_cell.angle_gamma   90.00
#
_symmetry.space_group_name_H-M   'P 1'
#
loop_
_entity.id
_entity.type
_entity.pdbx_description
1 polymer ?
#
loop_
_entity_poly.entity_id
_entity_poly.type
_entity_poly.pdbx_seq_one_letter_code
_entity_poly.pdbx_strand_id
1 'polypeptide(L)'
;MNATLSRRRKGIWIGLVSFILLSNYLLYALPIVPAAPKEVVLGSLLDCMFVIPIITYFFIIQKRYSLTYIFPVVIAGYIFARFIIPSDYLQAFSNVSYIIVAGEIAFVGLELFLLYKIVKVLPNTIKRYKEYRREYSSFSYAIDAAFDATMKRNKLVDIIVTECKLIYYAFLSWHIKVPEGESVFSYHKKTGAIGVYIMIIHATIIESIGFHYLLHQWNPVVAWILLILNAYAMFYFLAEIQAMRKNPIIVTEERVIIQIGLGKKIVIPFTQIDKIAFYKDEPLKKEKEVLDATVMEFIKEPPTFEITLKEPVKAQLLYGFSKTVSRVHLNVDEERKFYDAVIEKLKHE
;
A
#
# COMPACT_ATOMS: atom_id res chain seq x y z
N MET A 1 -12.17 22.23 -8.21
CA MET A 1 -11.10 23.23 -8.44
C MET A 1 -10.24 22.76 -9.62
N ASN A 2 -10.15 23.54 -10.71
CA ASN A 2 -9.59 23.11 -11.99
C ASN A 2 -8.18 22.50 -11.87
N ALA A 3 -7.95 21.35 -12.53
CA ALA A 3 -6.67 20.63 -12.52
C ALA A 3 -5.49 21.49 -13.01
N THR A 4 -5.77 22.47 -13.87
CA THR A 4 -4.80 23.45 -14.40
C THR A 4 -4.23 24.37 -13.31
N LEU A 5 -5.07 24.86 -12.39
CA LEU A 5 -4.65 25.67 -11.23
C LEU A 5 -3.78 24.86 -10.25
N SER A 6 -4.02 23.54 -10.16
CA SER A 6 -3.20 22.64 -9.34
C SER A 6 -1.79 22.48 -9.89
N ARG A 7 -1.65 22.38 -11.21
CA ARG A 7 -0.36 22.11 -11.88
C ARG A 7 0.55 23.33 -11.82
N ARG A 8 -0.02 24.52 -12.03
CA ARG A 8 0.69 25.80 -11.92
C ARG A 8 1.23 26.06 -10.51
N ARG A 9 0.42 25.83 -9.46
CA ARG A 9 0.87 25.97 -8.06
C ARG A 9 2.01 25.01 -7.70
N LYS A 10 1.95 23.77 -8.17
CA LYS A 10 3.03 22.79 -7.98
C LYS A 10 4.31 23.22 -8.68
N GLY A 11 4.23 23.74 -9.91
CA GLY A 11 5.40 24.25 -10.64
C GLY A 11 6.08 25.42 -9.92
N ILE A 12 5.30 26.38 -9.41
CA ILE A 12 5.81 27.52 -8.63
C ILE A 12 6.46 27.04 -7.33
N TRP A 13 5.82 26.08 -6.63
CA TRP A 13 6.38 25.48 -5.42
C TRP A 13 7.72 24.80 -5.67
N ILE A 14 7.84 23.98 -6.73
CA ILE A 14 9.10 23.33 -7.11
C ILE A 14 10.17 24.40 -7.39
N GLY A 15 9.85 25.42 -8.19
CA GLY A 15 10.80 26.48 -8.52
C GLY A 15 11.34 27.22 -7.29
N LEU A 16 10.46 27.61 -6.36
CA LEU A 16 10.85 28.32 -5.14
C LEU A 16 11.68 27.44 -4.19
N VAL A 17 11.23 26.21 -3.95
CA VAL A 17 11.95 25.28 -3.07
C VAL A 17 13.32 24.93 -3.68
N SER A 18 13.40 24.61 -4.97
CA SER A 18 14.67 24.35 -5.65
C SER A 18 15.61 25.56 -5.60
N PHE A 19 15.10 26.78 -5.74
CA PHE A 19 15.91 27.99 -5.63
C PHE A 19 16.49 28.18 -4.22
N ILE A 20 15.69 27.98 -3.17
CA ILE A 20 16.13 28.06 -1.77
C ILE A 20 17.17 26.97 -1.48
N LEU A 21 16.92 25.74 -1.90
CA LEU A 21 17.83 24.61 -1.66
C LEU A 21 19.15 24.79 -2.42
N LEU A 22 19.11 25.23 -3.68
CA LEU A 22 20.29 25.42 -4.51
C LEU A 22 21.13 26.62 -4.05
N SER A 23 20.50 27.73 -3.68
CA SER A 23 21.22 28.90 -3.15
C SER A 23 21.93 28.57 -1.84
N ASN A 24 21.25 27.87 -0.92
CA ASN A 24 21.86 27.39 0.32
C ASN A 24 22.99 26.38 0.02
N TYR A 25 22.83 25.45 -0.92
CA TYR A 25 23.89 24.52 -1.30
C TYR A 25 25.14 25.22 -1.86
N LEU A 26 24.95 26.11 -2.83
CA LEU A 26 26.04 26.84 -3.48
C LEU A 26 26.83 27.71 -2.49
N LEU A 27 26.16 28.21 -1.45
CA LEU A 27 26.77 29.03 -0.43
C LEU A 27 27.85 28.28 0.37
N TYR A 28 27.69 26.97 0.59
CA TYR A 28 28.68 26.14 1.28
C TYR A 28 29.60 25.37 0.31
N ALA A 29 29.16 25.14 -0.93
CA ALA A 29 29.95 24.42 -1.94
C ALA A 29 30.99 25.30 -2.63
N LEU A 30 30.75 26.61 -2.74
CA LEU A 30 31.68 27.54 -3.40
C LEU A 30 32.59 28.23 -2.37
N PRO A 31 33.90 28.41 -2.66
CA PRO A 31 34.86 29.07 -1.77
C PRO A 31 34.71 30.60 -1.80
N ILE A 32 33.48 31.11 -1.81
CA ILE A 32 33.17 32.55 -1.89
C ILE A 32 33.39 33.21 -0.53
N VAL A 33 33.19 32.46 0.56
CA VAL A 33 33.31 32.97 1.93
C VAL A 33 34.32 32.10 2.71
N PRO A 34 35.45 32.64 3.17
CA PRO A 34 36.54 31.87 3.78
C PRO A 34 36.17 31.23 5.13
N ALA A 35 35.14 31.75 5.80
CA ALA A 35 34.45 31.11 6.91
C ALA A 35 33.00 31.60 6.93
N ALA A 36 32.02 30.71 6.88
CA ALA A 36 30.61 31.09 6.85
C ALA A 36 30.26 31.86 8.15
N PRO A 37 29.79 33.11 8.07
CA PRO A 37 29.35 33.88 9.23
C PRO A 37 28.24 33.15 9.96
N LYS A 38 28.13 33.38 11.27
CA LYS A 38 27.14 32.70 12.09
C LYS A 38 25.71 32.97 11.62
N GLU A 39 25.48 34.18 11.13
CA GLU A 39 24.19 34.66 10.63
C GLU A 39 23.74 33.88 9.38
N VAL A 40 24.69 33.43 8.56
CA VAL A 40 24.43 32.69 7.33
C VAL A 40 24.00 31.26 7.62
N VAL A 41 24.65 30.61 8.59
CA VAL A 41 24.28 29.28 9.07
C VAL A 41 22.87 29.27 9.67
N LEU A 42 22.57 30.31 10.46
CA LEU A 42 21.24 30.48 11.04
C LEU A 42 20.18 30.76 9.96
N GLY A 43 20.51 31.55 8.94
CA GLY A 43 19.66 31.78 7.77
C GLY A 43 19.33 30.48 7.02
N SER A 44 20.33 29.65 6.73
CA SER A 44 20.13 28.36 6.05
C SER A 44 19.27 27.39 6.86
N LEU A 45 19.43 27.36 8.19
CA LEU A 45 18.56 26.57 9.08
C LEU A 45 17.13 27.07 9.07
N LEU A 46 16.91 28.39 9.13
CA LEU A 46 15.57 28.98 9.08
C LEU A 46 14.89 28.71 7.73
N ASP A 47 15.64 28.84 6.64
CA ASP A 47 15.13 28.55 5.30
C ASP A 47 14.64 27.10 5.19
N CYS A 48 15.45 26.15 5.66
CA CYS A 48 15.14 24.73 5.58
C CYS A 48 14.04 24.29 6.55
N MET A 49 14.04 24.79 7.78
CA MET A 49 13.13 24.34 8.84
C MET A 49 11.82 25.12 8.91
N PHE A 50 11.74 26.34 8.39
CA PHE A 50 10.56 27.19 8.51
C PHE A 50 10.08 27.73 7.17
N VAL A 51 10.96 28.33 6.34
CA VAL A 51 10.55 28.97 5.09
C VAL A 51 10.01 27.94 4.09
N ILE A 52 10.71 26.82 3.90
CA ILE A 52 10.24 25.74 3.02
C ILE A 52 8.92 25.12 3.51
N PRO A 53 8.74 24.78 4.80
CA PRO A 53 7.44 24.36 5.34
C PRO A 53 6.32 25.39 5.17
N ILE A 54 6.58 26.69 5.36
CA ILE A 54 5.58 27.76 5.17
C ILE A 54 5.18 27.87 3.69
N ILE A 55 6.14 27.87 2.77
CA ILE A 55 5.88 27.86 1.32
C ILE A 55 5.08 26.61 0.94
N THR A 56 5.45 25.45 1.49
CA THR A 56 4.72 24.19 1.24
C THR A 56 3.31 24.24 1.81
N TYR A 57 3.12 24.87 2.96
CA TYR A 57 1.81 25.06 3.55
C TYR A 57 0.87 25.86 2.63
N PHE A 58 1.29 27.05 2.19
CA PHE A 58 0.45 27.91 1.35
C PHE A 58 0.19 27.35 -0.05
N PHE A 59 1.19 26.74 -0.69
CA PHE A 59 1.05 26.29 -2.08
C PHE A 59 0.46 24.88 -2.22
N ILE A 60 0.66 24.00 -1.23
CA ILE A 60 0.22 22.59 -1.29
C ILE A 60 -0.84 22.26 -0.23
N ILE A 61 -0.59 22.57 1.06
CA ILE A 61 -1.35 21.98 2.17
C ILE A 61 -2.68 22.70 2.46
N GLN A 62 -2.67 24.04 2.54
CA GLN A 62 -3.75 24.90 3.07
C GLN A 62 -5.17 24.58 2.53
N LYS A 63 -5.29 24.02 1.34
CA LYS A 63 -6.58 23.71 0.71
C LYS A 63 -6.79 22.25 0.29
N ARG A 64 -5.84 21.35 0.59
CA ARG A 64 -5.86 19.97 0.07
C ARG A 64 -5.50 18.89 1.06
N TYR A 65 -4.71 19.23 2.07
CA TYR A 65 -4.14 18.25 3.00
C TYR A 65 -4.32 18.74 4.43
N SER A 66 -4.35 17.79 5.36
CA SER A 66 -4.33 18.09 6.80
C SER A 66 -3.03 18.82 7.17
N LEU A 67 -3.08 19.68 8.19
CA LEU A 67 -1.89 20.38 8.72
C LEU A 67 -0.77 19.39 9.12
N THR A 68 -1.13 18.13 9.40
CA THR A 68 -0.20 17.04 9.71
C THR A 68 0.82 16.75 8.60
N TYR A 69 0.58 17.17 7.35
CA TYR A 69 1.55 17.02 6.26
C TYR A 69 2.71 18.03 6.33
N ILE A 70 2.67 19.01 7.24
CA ILE A 70 3.81 19.92 7.48
C ILE A 70 4.97 19.16 8.14
N PHE A 71 4.68 18.22 9.05
CA PHE A 71 5.70 17.48 9.79
C PHE A 71 6.75 16.78 8.90
N PRO A 72 6.37 15.97 7.88
CA PRO A 72 7.37 15.36 7.00
C PRO A 72 8.18 16.39 6.19
N VAL A 73 7.62 17.57 5.89
CA VAL A 73 8.33 18.63 5.16
C VAL A 73 9.40 19.29 6.05
N VAL A 74 9.07 19.54 7.33
CA VAL A 74 10.03 20.05 8.32
C VAL A 74 11.17 19.05 8.52
N ILE A 75 10.86 17.75 8.62
CA ILE A 75 11.86 16.69 8.77
C ILE A 75 12.78 16.63 7.53
N ALA A 76 12.22 16.64 6.33
CA ALA A 76 13.01 16.65 5.09
C ALA A 76 13.91 17.89 4.98
N GLY A 77 13.38 19.07 5.36
CA GLY A 77 14.15 20.30 5.43
C GLY A 77 15.32 20.20 6.41
N TYR A 78 15.10 19.65 7.60
CA TYR A 78 16.16 19.44 8.59
C TYR A 78 17.26 18.47 8.10
N ILE A 79 16.88 17.32 7.53
CA ILE A 79 17.83 16.35 6.96
C ILE A 79 18.69 17.02 5.89
N PHE A 80 18.06 17.82 5.03
CA PHE A 80 18.76 18.55 3.98
C PHE A 80 19.72 19.61 4.53
N ALA A 81 19.31 20.36 5.56
CA ALA A 81 20.18 21.34 6.21
C ALA A 81 21.43 20.67 6.80
N ARG A 82 21.30 19.50 7.41
CA ARG A 82 22.43 18.72 7.96
C ARG A 82 23.35 18.15 6.89
N PHE A 83 22.84 17.91 5.69
CA PHE A 83 23.64 17.45 4.55
C PHE A 83 24.50 18.58 3.95
N ILE A 84 24.00 19.82 4.00
CA ILE A 84 24.65 20.98 3.40
C ILE A 84 25.60 21.70 4.35
N ILE A 85 25.19 21.90 5.60
CA ILE A 85 25.94 22.70 6.57
C ILE A 85 27.06 21.84 7.18
N PRO A 86 28.34 22.24 7.05
CA PRO A 86 29.45 21.49 7.66
C PRO A 86 29.30 21.41 9.19
N SER A 87 29.64 20.26 9.76
CA SER A 87 29.42 19.93 11.18
C SER A 87 30.06 20.89 12.17
N ASP A 88 31.17 21.52 11.80
CA ASP A 88 31.94 22.42 12.65
C ASP A 88 31.17 23.72 12.95
N TYR A 89 30.32 24.15 12.01
CA TYR A 89 29.47 25.32 12.19
C TYR A 89 28.25 25.03 13.08
N LEU A 90 27.72 23.81 13.07
CA LEU A 90 26.57 23.43 13.90
C LEU A 90 26.93 23.34 15.39
N GLN A 91 28.18 23.02 15.72
CA GLN A 91 28.66 22.95 17.10
C GLN A 91 28.85 24.32 17.75
N ALA A 92 29.06 25.38 16.95
CA ALA A 92 29.30 26.75 17.45
C ALA A 92 28.02 27.46 17.97
N PHE A 93 26.84 26.85 17.81
CA PHE A 93 25.56 27.39 18.27
C PHE A 93 24.92 26.50 19.35
N SER A 94 25.24 26.78 20.61
CA SER A 94 24.57 26.15 21.75
C SER A 94 23.04 26.29 21.71
N ASN A 95 22.53 27.41 21.18
CA ASN A 95 21.08 27.66 21.08
C ASN A 95 20.38 26.85 19.96
N VAL A 96 21.09 26.51 18.89
CA VAL A 96 20.57 25.65 17.81
C VAL A 96 20.44 24.21 18.31
N SER A 97 21.34 23.77 19.21
CA SER A 97 21.22 22.47 19.87
C SER A 97 19.90 22.34 20.64
N TYR A 98 19.44 23.37 21.36
CA TYR A 98 18.14 23.32 22.05
C TYR A 98 16.95 23.22 21.09
N ILE A 99 16.99 23.89 19.93
CA ILE A 99 15.93 23.79 18.91
C ILE A 99 15.91 22.38 18.31
N ILE A 100 17.08 21.78 18.08
CA ILE A 100 17.22 20.39 17.60
C ILE A 100 16.65 19.42 18.64
N VAL A 101 17.06 19.54 19.90
CA VAL A 101 16.57 18.69 21.00
C VAL A 101 15.06 18.86 21.20
N ALA A 102 14.53 20.08 21.14
CA ALA A 102 13.09 20.32 21.22
C ALA A 102 12.34 19.69 20.03
N GLY A 103 12.92 19.74 18.83
CA GLY A 103 12.38 19.07 17.63
C GLY A 103 12.37 17.55 17.77
N GLU A 104 13.45 16.96 18.29
CA GLU A 104 13.55 15.52 18.57
C GLU A 104 12.53 15.09 19.64
N ILE A 105 12.39 15.84 20.74
CA ILE A 105 11.39 15.56 21.79
C ILE A 105 9.97 15.63 21.21
N ALA A 106 9.67 16.65 20.39
CA ALA A 106 8.37 16.77 19.74
C ALA A 106 8.09 15.61 18.77
N PHE A 107 9.10 15.17 18.04
CA PHE A 107 9.01 14.03 17.14
C PHE A 107 8.76 12.72 17.89
N VAL A 108 9.55 12.44 18.94
CA VAL A 108 9.34 11.28 19.82
C VAL A 108 7.96 11.33 20.48
N GLY A 109 7.51 12.51 20.93
CA GLY A 109 6.17 12.70 21.48
C GLY A 109 5.06 12.40 20.48
N LEU A 110 5.23 12.76 19.21
CA LEU A 110 4.31 12.41 18.13
C LEU A 110 4.26 10.90 17.88
N GLU A 111 5.42 10.23 17.82
CA GLU A 111 5.51 8.77 17.66
C GLU A 111 4.81 8.04 18.80
N LEU A 112 5.07 8.44 20.06
CA LEU A 112 4.41 7.90 21.24
C LEU A 112 2.90 8.14 21.22
N PHE A 113 2.44 9.30 20.76
CA PHE A 113 1.02 9.60 20.61
C PHE A 113 0.33 8.72 19.55
N LEU A 114 1.00 8.49 18.41
CA LEU A 114 0.50 7.57 17.37
C LEU A 114 0.45 6.14 17.89
N LEU A 115 1.50 5.69 18.59
CA LEU A 115 1.56 4.38 19.24
C LEU A 115 0.44 4.24 20.27
N TYR A 116 0.22 5.24 21.12
CA TYR A 116 -0.87 5.25 22.09
C TYR A 116 -2.24 5.08 21.43
N LYS A 117 -2.51 5.77 20.31
CA LYS A 117 -3.77 5.61 19.57
C LYS A 117 -3.96 4.19 19.05
N ILE A 118 -2.90 3.58 18.51
CA ILE A 118 -2.92 2.20 18.03
C ILE A 118 -3.20 1.25 19.20
N VAL A 119 -2.41 1.36 20.27
CA VAL A 119 -2.53 0.51 21.48
C VAL A 119 -3.91 0.63 22.13
N LYS A 120 -4.54 1.80 22.11
CA LYS A 120 -5.88 2.00 22.67
C LYS A 120 -6.97 1.28 21.87
N VAL A 121 -6.83 1.22 20.55
CA VAL A 121 -7.87 0.66 19.65
C VAL A 121 -7.67 -0.84 19.45
N LEU A 122 -6.43 -1.31 19.52
CA LEU A 122 -6.05 -2.69 19.26
C LEU A 122 -6.83 -3.74 20.08
N PRO A 123 -7.06 -3.60 21.41
CA PRO A 123 -7.83 -4.56 22.18
C PRO A 123 -9.26 -4.74 21.67
N ASN A 124 -9.92 -3.64 21.31
CA ASN A 124 -11.28 -3.67 20.77
C ASN A 124 -11.32 -4.30 19.38
N THR A 125 -10.33 -3.99 18.52
CA THR A 125 -10.21 -4.63 17.20
C THR A 125 -9.94 -6.13 17.31
N ILE A 126 -9.09 -6.57 18.25
CA ILE A 126 -8.85 -8.00 18.51
C ILE A 126 -10.12 -8.69 18.99
N LYS A 127 -10.89 -8.06 19.88
CA LYS A 127 -12.17 -8.60 20.36
C LYS A 127 -13.15 -8.78 19.19
N ARG A 128 -13.36 -7.73 18.38
CA ARG A 128 -14.25 -7.77 17.20
C ARG A 128 -13.77 -8.78 16.17
N TYR A 129 -12.47 -8.88 15.93
CA TYR A 129 -11.89 -9.90 15.06
C TYR A 129 -12.21 -11.32 15.55
N LYS A 130 -12.09 -11.59 16.86
CA LYS A 130 -12.43 -12.91 17.43
C LYS A 130 -13.92 -13.23 17.28
N GLU A 131 -14.80 -12.24 17.37
CA GLU A 131 -16.24 -12.38 17.12
C GLU A 131 -16.50 -12.71 15.65
N TYR A 132 -16.00 -11.89 14.72
CA TYR A 132 -16.17 -12.12 13.28
C TYR A 132 -15.48 -13.39 12.78
N ARG A 133 -14.38 -13.82 13.39
CA ARG A 133 -13.70 -15.07 13.00
C ARG A 133 -14.50 -16.34 13.35
N ARG A 134 -15.44 -16.24 14.30
CA ARG A 134 -16.37 -17.33 14.62
C ARG A 134 -17.50 -17.42 13.60
N GLU A 135 -17.92 -16.28 13.05
CA GLU A 135 -18.98 -16.18 12.05
C GLU A 135 -18.46 -16.42 10.63
N TYR A 136 -17.27 -15.91 10.32
CA TYR A 136 -16.63 -16.01 9.01
C TYR A 136 -15.32 -16.80 9.11
N SER A 137 -15.20 -17.87 8.32
CA SER A 137 -14.01 -18.72 8.31
C SER A 137 -12.75 -18.03 7.73
N SER A 138 -12.93 -16.97 6.92
CA SER A 138 -11.85 -16.20 6.30
C SER A 138 -11.26 -15.12 7.22
N PHE A 139 -9.93 -15.18 7.40
CA PHE A 139 -9.16 -14.14 8.12
C PHE A 139 -9.33 -12.75 7.49
N SER A 140 -9.17 -12.66 6.17
CA SER A 140 -9.17 -11.39 5.45
C SER A 140 -10.49 -10.65 5.60
N TYR A 141 -11.60 -11.39 5.55
CA TYR A 141 -12.93 -10.81 5.79
C TYR A 141 -13.09 -10.36 7.24
N ALA A 142 -12.74 -11.22 8.21
CA ALA A 142 -12.89 -10.91 9.63
C ALA A 142 -12.07 -9.69 10.06
N ILE A 143 -10.84 -9.53 9.53
CA ILE A 143 -10.01 -8.37 9.84
C ILE A 143 -10.54 -7.09 9.20
N ASP A 144 -11.03 -7.14 7.96
CA ASP A 144 -11.68 -5.97 7.34
C ASP A 144 -12.88 -5.50 8.17
N ALA A 145 -13.78 -6.43 8.52
CA ALA A 145 -14.97 -6.13 9.32
C ALA A 145 -14.62 -5.60 10.72
N ALA A 146 -13.58 -6.15 11.35
CA ALA A 146 -13.13 -5.68 12.66
C ALA A 146 -12.64 -4.22 12.62
N PHE A 147 -11.85 -3.85 11.60
CA PHE A 147 -11.36 -2.48 11.45
C PHE A 147 -12.49 -1.51 11.04
N ASP A 148 -13.42 -1.94 10.21
CA ASP A 148 -14.58 -1.13 9.81
C ASP A 148 -15.51 -0.84 11.01
N ALA A 149 -15.61 -1.78 11.95
CA ALA A 149 -16.40 -1.62 13.17
C ALA A 149 -15.72 -0.73 14.23
N THR A 150 -14.38 -0.66 14.26
CA THR A 150 -13.66 0.08 15.31
C THR A 150 -13.14 1.44 14.88
N MET A 151 -12.95 1.68 13.58
CA MET A 151 -12.35 2.92 13.07
C MET A 151 -13.02 3.38 11.77
N LYS A 152 -13.11 4.69 11.58
CA LYS A 152 -13.50 5.25 10.28
C LYS A 152 -12.42 4.94 9.25
N ARG A 153 -12.82 4.30 8.16
CA ARG A 153 -11.90 3.94 7.07
C ARG A 153 -11.28 5.18 6.44
N ASN A 154 -9.96 5.25 6.47
CA ASN A 154 -9.14 6.22 5.77
C ASN A 154 -7.94 5.49 5.14
N LYS A 155 -7.20 6.17 4.25
CA LYS A 155 -6.07 5.56 3.54
C LYS A 155 -5.00 4.96 4.45
N LEU A 156 -4.76 5.55 5.63
CA LEU A 156 -3.78 5.01 6.58
C LEU A 156 -4.27 3.69 7.19
N VAL A 157 -5.55 3.63 7.57
CA VAL A 157 -6.17 2.39 8.05
C VAL A 157 -6.15 1.32 6.97
N ASP A 158 -6.45 1.67 5.72
CA ASP A 158 -6.37 0.75 4.58
C ASP A 158 -4.97 0.16 4.38
N ILE A 159 -3.93 1.00 4.50
CA ILE A 159 -2.53 0.56 4.44
C ILE A 159 -2.24 -0.38 5.60
N ILE A 160 -2.57 0.01 6.84
CA ILE A 160 -2.32 -0.81 8.03
C ILE A 160 -3.02 -2.18 7.91
N VAL A 161 -4.27 -2.22 7.47
CA VAL A 161 -5.01 -3.48 7.29
C VAL A 161 -4.34 -4.37 6.25
N THR A 162 -3.86 -3.78 5.15
CA THR A 162 -3.14 -4.52 4.10
C THR A 162 -1.83 -5.08 4.63
N GLU A 163 -1.05 -4.28 5.36
CA GLU A 163 0.20 -4.73 5.99
C GLU A 163 -0.03 -5.81 7.05
N CYS A 164 -1.10 -5.70 7.85
CA CYS A 164 -1.51 -6.76 8.77
C CYS A 164 -1.83 -8.07 8.04
N LYS A 165 -2.53 -8.00 6.89
CA LYS A 165 -2.79 -9.17 6.04
C LYS A 165 -1.49 -9.75 5.50
N LEU A 166 -0.59 -8.92 4.99
CA LEU A 166 0.72 -9.34 4.49
C LEU A 166 1.49 -10.12 5.56
N ILE A 167 1.67 -9.54 6.74
CA ILE A 167 2.39 -10.19 7.85
C ILE A 167 1.71 -11.51 8.26
N TYR A 168 0.38 -11.50 8.38
CA TYR A 168 -0.37 -12.70 8.75
C TYR A 168 -0.18 -13.83 7.73
N TYR A 169 -0.32 -13.55 6.42
CA TYR A 169 -0.19 -14.57 5.39
C TYR A 169 1.26 -14.99 5.17
N ALA A 170 2.23 -14.09 5.31
CA ALA A 170 3.65 -14.42 5.21
C ALA A 170 4.11 -15.37 6.33
N PHE A 171 3.67 -15.14 7.57
CA PHE A 171 4.29 -15.79 8.75
C PHE A 171 3.33 -16.61 9.62
N LEU A 172 2.05 -16.24 9.72
CA LEU A 172 1.14 -16.79 10.74
C LEU A 172 0.09 -17.76 10.17
N SER A 173 -0.13 -17.78 8.86
CA SER A 173 -1.20 -18.59 8.24
C SER A 173 -0.82 -20.03 7.92
N TRP A 174 0.43 -20.46 8.17
CA TRP A 174 0.97 -21.76 7.70
C TRP A 174 0.19 -22.96 8.23
N HIS A 175 -0.23 -22.92 9.50
CA HIS A 175 -0.97 -24.00 10.17
C HIS A 175 -2.49 -23.84 10.10
N ILE A 176 -3.00 -22.81 9.42
CA ILE A 176 -4.43 -22.54 9.35
C ILE A 176 -5.08 -23.44 8.32
N LYS A 177 -6.14 -24.16 8.69
CA LYS A 177 -6.93 -24.98 7.77
C LYS A 177 -7.69 -24.10 6.79
N VAL A 178 -7.74 -24.53 5.53
CA VAL A 178 -8.58 -23.89 4.50
C VAL A 178 -10.01 -24.32 4.76
N PRO A 179 -11.02 -23.44 4.59
CA PRO A 179 -12.41 -23.87 4.60
C PRO A 179 -12.63 -24.96 3.54
N GLU A 180 -13.31 -26.03 3.90
CA GLU A 180 -13.67 -27.14 3.01
C GLU A 180 -15.20 -27.26 3.01
N GLY A 181 -15.77 -27.60 1.85
CA GLY A 181 -17.21 -27.73 1.67
C GLY A 181 -17.61 -27.64 0.21
N GLU A 182 -18.85 -28.02 -0.10
CA GLU A 182 -19.38 -28.05 -1.48
C GLU A 182 -19.49 -26.67 -2.12
N SER A 183 -19.60 -25.62 -1.30
CA SER A 183 -19.71 -24.23 -1.74
C SER A 183 -18.38 -23.46 -1.73
N VAL A 184 -17.25 -24.17 -1.62
CA VAL A 184 -15.90 -23.61 -1.52
C VAL A 184 -15.04 -24.04 -2.69
N PHE A 185 -14.51 -23.08 -3.44
CA PHE A 185 -13.81 -23.34 -4.70
C PHE A 185 -12.42 -22.71 -4.71
N SER A 186 -11.39 -23.51 -5.02
CA SER A 186 -10.05 -23.00 -5.27
C SER A 186 -9.91 -22.51 -6.72
N TYR A 187 -8.94 -21.64 -6.95
CA TYR A 187 -8.66 -21.02 -8.26
C TYR A 187 -7.17 -21.04 -8.63
N HIS A 188 -6.33 -21.68 -7.81
CA HIS A 188 -4.88 -21.61 -7.92
C HIS A 188 -4.23 -22.98 -8.12
N LYS A 189 -4.96 -24.09 -7.91
CA LYS A 189 -4.36 -25.44 -7.91
C LYS A 189 -4.08 -25.93 -9.33
N LYS A 190 -4.88 -25.52 -10.31
CA LYS A 190 -4.72 -25.89 -11.73
C LYS A 190 -4.08 -24.80 -12.57
N THR A 191 -3.35 -23.89 -11.94
CA THR A 191 -2.69 -22.73 -12.58
C THR A 191 -1.20 -22.75 -12.31
N GLY A 192 -0.41 -22.06 -13.15
CA GLY A 192 1.03 -21.87 -12.94
C GLY A 192 1.38 -20.86 -11.84
N ALA A 193 0.39 -20.17 -11.26
CA ALA A 193 0.59 -18.97 -10.46
C ALA A 193 1.53 -19.14 -9.26
N ILE A 194 1.36 -20.21 -8.47
CA ILE A 194 2.24 -20.49 -7.33
C ILE A 194 3.68 -20.71 -7.81
N GLY A 195 3.87 -21.45 -8.91
CA GLY A 195 5.18 -21.69 -9.51
C GLY A 195 5.85 -20.39 -9.94
N VAL A 196 5.10 -19.45 -10.54
CA VAL A 196 5.60 -18.13 -10.92
C VAL A 196 6.08 -17.33 -9.71
N TYR A 197 5.31 -17.27 -8.62
CA TYR A 197 5.75 -16.57 -7.41
C TYR A 197 6.99 -17.21 -6.78
N ILE A 198 7.07 -18.55 -6.76
CA ILE A 198 8.26 -19.27 -6.28
C ILE A 198 9.47 -18.94 -7.16
N MET A 199 9.31 -18.92 -8.49
CA MET A 199 10.36 -18.55 -9.43
C MET A 199 10.85 -17.11 -9.19
N ILE A 200 9.93 -16.15 -9.02
CA ILE A 200 10.27 -14.76 -8.73
C ILE A 200 11.06 -14.66 -7.42
N ILE A 201 10.62 -15.35 -6.35
CA ILE A 201 11.35 -15.38 -5.07
C ILE A 201 12.79 -15.87 -5.28
N HIS A 202 13.00 -16.97 -6.00
CA HIS A 202 14.35 -17.49 -6.28
C HIS A 202 15.18 -16.51 -7.10
N ALA A 203 14.61 -15.93 -8.16
CA ALA A 203 15.27 -14.93 -8.98
C ALA A 203 15.70 -13.72 -8.14
N THR A 204 14.80 -13.19 -7.32
CA THR A 204 15.08 -12.06 -6.42
C THR A 204 16.20 -12.38 -5.43
N ILE A 205 16.29 -13.62 -4.90
CA ILE A 205 17.39 -14.01 -3.98
C ILE A 205 18.73 -13.97 -4.71
N ILE A 206 18.83 -14.62 -5.88
CA ILE A 206 20.08 -14.68 -6.67
C ILE A 206 20.49 -13.28 -7.11
N GLU A 207 19.53 -12.52 -7.64
CA GLU A 207 19.71 -11.13 -8.06
C GLU A 207 20.19 -10.24 -6.91
N SER A 208 19.58 -10.38 -5.73
CA SER A 208 19.94 -9.57 -4.56
C SER A 208 21.39 -9.76 -4.15
N ILE A 209 21.94 -10.97 -4.23
CA ILE A 209 23.35 -11.23 -3.88
C ILE A 209 24.28 -10.46 -4.83
N GLY A 210 24.04 -10.59 -6.15
CA GLY A 210 24.87 -9.94 -7.17
C GLY A 210 24.78 -8.40 -7.11
N PHE A 211 23.56 -7.87 -7.08
CA PHE A 211 23.37 -6.42 -7.03
C PHE A 211 23.78 -5.81 -5.70
N HIS A 212 23.59 -6.49 -4.57
CA HIS A 212 24.05 -5.96 -3.29
C HIS A 212 25.58 -5.80 -3.29
N TYR A 213 26.32 -6.79 -3.78
CA TYR A 213 27.78 -6.69 -3.90
C TYR A 213 28.22 -5.54 -4.83
N LEU A 214 27.65 -5.48 -6.03
CA LEU A 214 27.97 -4.44 -7.02
C LEU A 214 27.65 -3.04 -6.48
N LEU A 215 26.46 -2.87 -5.92
CA LEU A 215 26.01 -1.57 -5.41
C LEU A 215 26.71 -1.17 -4.13
N HIS A 216 27.17 -2.12 -3.31
CA HIS A 216 27.89 -1.78 -2.09
C HIS A 216 29.25 -1.14 -2.39
N GLN A 217 29.88 -1.47 -3.53
CA GLN A 217 31.10 -0.80 -3.99
C GLN A 217 30.85 0.63 -4.43
N TRP A 218 29.67 0.91 -5.00
CA TRP A 218 29.30 2.24 -5.47
C TRP A 218 28.76 3.12 -4.34
N ASN A 219 27.79 2.60 -3.58
CA ASN A 219 27.16 3.26 -2.44
C ASN A 219 26.55 2.23 -1.46
N PRO A 220 27.18 2.02 -0.28
CA PRO A 220 26.68 1.07 0.72
C PRO A 220 25.24 1.33 1.17
N VAL A 221 24.82 2.60 1.29
CA VAL A 221 23.48 2.97 1.75
C VAL A 221 22.44 2.50 0.73
N VAL A 222 22.68 2.73 -0.56
CA VAL A 222 21.78 2.30 -1.63
C VAL A 222 21.68 0.76 -1.66
N ALA A 223 22.80 0.06 -1.48
CA ALA A 223 22.83 -1.39 -1.44
C ALA A 223 21.96 -1.98 -0.31
N TRP A 224 22.01 -1.38 0.88
CA TRP A 224 21.17 -1.80 2.01
C TRP A 224 19.69 -1.48 1.80
N ILE A 225 19.36 -0.29 1.28
CA ILE A 225 17.97 0.07 0.99
C ILE A 225 17.35 -0.94 0.01
N LEU A 226 18.06 -1.27 -1.07
CA LEU A 226 17.57 -2.23 -2.06
C LEU A 226 17.49 -3.66 -1.52
N LEU A 227 18.44 -4.07 -0.66
CA LEU A 227 18.35 -5.37 0.00
C LEU A 227 17.11 -5.48 0.89
N ILE A 228 16.80 -4.44 1.67
CA ILE A 228 15.58 -4.39 2.50
C ILE A 228 14.32 -4.43 1.62
N LEU A 229 14.30 -3.69 0.52
CA LEU A 229 13.17 -3.68 -0.41
C LEU A 229 12.95 -5.06 -1.05
N ASN A 230 14.02 -5.75 -1.44
CA ASN A 230 13.95 -7.11 -1.97
C ASN A 230 13.48 -8.12 -0.92
N ALA A 231 13.95 -8.00 0.33
CA ALA A 231 13.47 -8.82 1.43
C ALA A 231 11.97 -8.62 1.69
N TYR A 232 11.51 -7.36 1.68
CA TYR A 232 10.08 -7.04 1.79
C TYR A 232 9.27 -7.61 0.61
N ALA A 233 9.77 -7.48 -0.63
CA ALA A 233 9.12 -8.05 -1.81
C ALA A 233 8.98 -9.58 -1.70
N MET A 234 10.00 -10.27 -1.19
CA MET A 234 9.94 -11.71 -0.93
C MET A 234 8.84 -12.07 0.09
N PHE A 235 8.72 -11.31 1.19
CA PHE A 235 7.62 -11.52 2.14
C PHE A 235 6.25 -11.24 1.53
N TYR A 236 6.14 -10.23 0.67
CA TYR A 236 4.92 -9.97 -0.09
C TYR A 236 4.56 -11.17 -0.98
N PHE A 237 5.50 -11.74 -1.74
CA PHE A 237 5.24 -12.90 -2.60
C PHE A 237 4.85 -14.14 -1.79
N LEU A 238 5.50 -14.38 -0.65
CA LEU A 238 5.11 -15.46 0.27
C LEU A 238 3.69 -15.25 0.81
N ALA A 239 3.37 -14.02 1.23
CA ALA A 239 2.03 -13.66 1.68
C ALA A 239 0.99 -13.83 0.57
N GLU A 240 1.31 -13.49 -0.68
CA GLU A 240 0.41 -13.63 -1.81
C GLU A 240 0.13 -15.11 -2.12
N ILE A 241 1.15 -15.97 -2.13
CA ILE A 241 0.98 -17.44 -2.24
C ILE A 241 0.03 -17.94 -1.16
N GLN A 242 0.29 -17.57 0.09
CA GLN A 242 -0.51 -18.03 1.22
C GLN A 242 -1.93 -17.45 1.19
N ALA A 243 -2.10 -16.19 0.80
CA ALA A 243 -3.41 -15.58 0.62
C ALA A 243 -4.21 -16.29 -0.48
N MET A 244 -3.57 -16.70 -1.58
CA MET A 244 -4.24 -17.49 -2.62
C MET A 244 -4.69 -18.86 -2.13
N ARG A 245 -3.87 -19.51 -1.30
CA ARG A 245 -4.18 -20.83 -0.73
C ARG A 245 -5.28 -20.78 0.31
N LYS A 246 -5.37 -19.71 1.08
CA LYS A 246 -6.23 -19.61 2.28
C LYS A 246 -7.52 -18.81 2.07
N ASN A 247 -7.69 -18.17 0.91
CA ASN A 247 -8.91 -17.43 0.56
C ASN A 247 -9.57 -18.05 -0.68
N PRO A 248 -10.25 -19.20 -0.56
CA PRO A 248 -11.01 -19.75 -1.68
C PRO A 248 -12.19 -18.83 -2.04
N ILE A 249 -12.73 -19.02 -3.25
CA ILE A 249 -14.01 -18.43 -3.65
C ILE A 249 -15.12 -19.14 -2.89
N ILE A 250 -16.04 -18.38 -2.30
CA ILE A 250 -17.13 -18.92 -1.48
C ILE A 250 -18.46 -18.54 -2.12
N VAL A 251 -19.27 -19.54 -2.42
CA VAL A 251 -20.65 -19.40 -2.83
C VAL A 251 -21.49 -19.58 -1.55
N THR A 252 -22.28 -18.57 -1.18
CA THR A 252 -23.16 -18.64 -0.01
C THR A 252 -24.61 -18.78 -0.48
N GLU A 253 -25.58 -18.70 0.43
CA GLU A 253 -27.01 -18.70 0.05
C GLU A 253 -27.41 -17.44 -0.73
N GLU A 254 -26.86 -16.27 -0.39
CA GLU A 254 -27.32 -14.97 -0.94
C GLU A 254 -26.29 -14.29 -1.85
N ARG A 255 -25.04 -14.74 -1.85
CA ARG A 255 -23.93 -14.03 -2.51
C ARG A 255 -22.76 -14.92 -2.88
N VAL A 256 -21.99 -14.49 -3.88
CA VAL A 256 -20.67 -15.01 -4.24
C VAL A 256 -19.58 -14.08 -3.71
N ILE A 257 -18.61 -14.63 -2.98
CA ILE A 257 -17.47 -13.92 -2.43
C ILE A 257 -16.22 -14.34 -3.20
N ILE A 258 -15.66 -13.41 -3.98
CA ILE A 258 -14.45 -13.63 -4.76
C ILE A 258 -13.33 -12.83 -4.12
N GLN A 259 -12.31 -13.51 -3.62
CA GLN A 259 -11.10 -12.88 -3.10
C GLN A 259 -9.87 -13.54 -3.70
N ILE A 260 -9.13 -12.79 -4.51
CA ILE A 260 -7.93 -13.27 -5.20
C ILE A 260 -6.70 -12.68 -4.51
N GLY A 261 -5.99 -13.54 -3.78
CA GLY A 261 -4.77 -13.20 -3.07
C GLY A 261 -5.00 -12.12 -2.01
N LEU A 262 -4.03 -11.22 -1.87
CA LEU A 262 -4.13 -10.03 -1.03
C LEU A 262 -4.89 -8.89 -1.73
N GLY A 263 -4.92 -8.90 -3.06
CA GLY A 263 -5.10 -7.68 -3.84
C GLY A 263 -6.45 -7.42 -4.44
N LYS A 264 -7.32 -8.44 -4.60
CA LYS A 264 -8.62 -8.25 -5.26
C LYS A 264 -9.72 -8.89 -4.42
N LYS A 265 -10.78 -8.16 -4.12
CA LYS A 265 -11.95 -8.66 -3.40
C LYS A 265 -13.22 -8.05 -3.95
N ILE A 266 -14.22 -8.87 -4.24
CA ILE A 266 -15.56 -8.44 -4.58
C ILE A 266 -16.58 -9.39 -3.94
N VAL A 267 -17.67 -8.82 -3.44
CA VAL A 267 -18.79 -9.55 -2.87
C VAL A 267 -20.00 -9.19 -3.71
N ILE A 268 -20.63 -10.20 -4.31
CA ILE A 268 -21.67 -10.01 -5.31
C ILE A 268 -22.91 -10.77 -4.83
N PRO A 269 -23.98 -10.07 -4.39
CA PRO A 269 -25.28 -10.70 -4.16
C PRO A 269 -25.79 -11.33 -5.46
N PHE A 270 -26.46 -12.49 -5.38
CA PHE A 270 -27.05 -13.11 -6.58
C PHE A 270 -28.07 -12.16 -7.25
N THR A 271 -28.76 -11.34 -6.45
CA THR A 271 -29.75 -10.37 -6.95
C THR A 271 -29.15 -9.37 -7.95
N GLN A 272 -27.83 -9.14 -7.85
CA GLN A 272 -27.05 -8.23 -8.69
C GLN A 272 -26.37 -8.93 -9.88
N ILE A 273 -26.42 -10.26 -9.97
CA ILE A 273 -25.89 -11.01 -11.10
C ILE A 273 -26.94 -11.04 -12.20
N ASP A 274 -26.59 -10.52 -13.38
CA ASP A 274 -27.43 -10.61 -14.58
C ASP A 274 -27.28 -12.00 -15.22
N LYS A 275 -26.03 -12.41 -15.44
CA LYS A 275 -25.70 -13.74 -16.00
C LYS A 275 -24.28 -14.15 -15.64
N ILE A 276 -24.08 -15.46 -15.58
CA ILE A 276 -22.77 -16.11 -15.61
C ILE A 276 -22.65 -16.91 -16.91
N ALA A 277 -21.54 -16.76 -17.63
CA ALA A 277 -21.29 -17.50 -18.86
C ALA A 277 -19.83 -17.96 -18.93
N PHE A 278 -19.59 -19.07 -19.62
CA PHE A 278 -18.23 -19.41 -20.05
C PHE A 278 -17.71 -18.31 -20.97
N TYR A 279 -16.50 -17.86 -20.70
CA TYR A 279 -15.87 -16.82 -21.49
C TYR A 279 -15.66 -17.35 -22.91
N LYS A 280 -16.08 -16.54 -23.88
CA LYS A 280 -15.76 -16.76 -25.30
C LYS A 280 -14.74 -15.71 -25.65
N ASP A 281 -13.64 -16.12 -26.28
CA ASP A 281 -12.54 -15.25 -26.72
C ASP A 281 -13.03 -14.19 -27.70
N GLU A 282 -13.67 -13.16 -27.17
CA GLU A 282 -13.88 -11.90 -27.86
C GLU A 282 -12.68 -10.99 -27.54
N PRO A 283 -12.18 -10.24 -28.53
CA PRO A 283 -11.03 -9.38 -28.32
C PRO A 283 -11.36 -8.38 -27.21
N LEU A 284 -10.66 -8.52 -26.08
CA LEU A 284 -10.75 -7.65 -24.92
C LEU A 284 -10.49 -6.20 -25.34
N LYS A 285 -11.55 -5.47 -25.71
CA LYS A 285 -11.52 -4.02 -25.60
C LYS A 285 -11.20 -3.76 -24.13
N LYS A 286 -10.21 -2.92 -23.85
CA LYS A 286 -9.86 -2.49 -22.48
C LYS A 286 -11.08 -1.79 -21.88
N GLU A 287 -12.02 -2.56 -21.37
CA GLU A 287 -13.24 -2.07 -20.76
C GLU A 287 -12.87 -1.62 -19.36
N LYS A 288 -13.04 -0.32 -19.12
CA LYS A 288 -12.64 0.33 -17.87
C LYS A 288 -13.39 -0.23 -16.65
N GLU A 289 -14.42 -1.04 -16.85
CA GLU A 289 -15.33 -1.56 -15.83
C GLU A 289 -15.23 -3.09 -15.61
N VAL A 290 -14.16 -3.72 -16.08
CA VAL A 290 -13.92 -5.16 -15.83
C VAL A 290 -13.02 -5.36 -14.60
N LEU A 291 -13.42 -6.24 -13.67
CA LEU A 291 -12.52 -6.81 -12.68
C LEU A 291 -11.90 -8.08 -13.25
N ASP A 292 -10.60 -8.01 -13.56
CA ASP A 292 -9.82 -9.21 -13.86
C ASP A 292 -9.46 -9.91 -12.54
N ALA A 293 -10.23 -10.91 -12.14
CA ALA A 293 -10.02 -11.75 -10.96
C ALA A 293 -9.32 -13.08 -11.33
N THR A 294 -8.53 -13.10 -12.41
CA THR A 294 -7.59 -14.18 -12.68
C THR A 294 -6.29 -14.00 -11.90
N VAL A 295 -5.54 -15.10 -11.77
CA VAL A 295 -4.22 -15.14 -11.14
C VAL A 295 -3.11 -14.75 -12.11
N MET A 296 -1.96 -14.38 -11.57
CA MET A 296 -0.77 -14.10 -12.39
C MET A 296 -0.15 -15.41 -12.87
N GLU A 297 0.01 -15.54 -14.18
CA GLU A 297 0.62 -16.71 -14.81
C GLU A 297 1.70 -16.27 -15.80
N PHE A 298 2.67 -17.14 -16.07
CA PHE A 298 3.77 -16.85 -16.99
C PHE A 298 3.25 -16.64 -18.41
N ILE A 299 2.33 -17.50 -18.83
CA ILE A 299 1.50 -17.34 -20.02
C ILE A 299 0.09 -17.06 -19.51
N LYS A 300 -0.46 -15.89 -19.83
CA LYS A 300 -1.79 -15.52 -19.36
C LYS A 300 -2.83 -16.32 -20.12
N GLU A 301 -3.52 -17.20 -19.41
CA GLU A 301 -4.69 -17.89 -19.93
C GLU A 301 -5.91 -16.95 -19.96
N PRO A 302 -6.82 -17.11 -20.94
CA PRO A 302 -8.08 -16.39 -20.92
C PRO A 302 -8.90 -16.77 -19.67
N PRO A 303 -9.80 -15.89 -19.21
CA PRO A 303 -10.63 -16.22 -18.08
C PRO A 303 -11.58 -17.38 -18.43
N THR A 304 -11.93 -18.23 -17.45
CA THR A 304 -12.90 -19.32 -17.66
C THR A 304 -14.33 -18.77 -17.72
N PHE A 305 -14.66 -17.85 -16.81
CA PHE A 305 -16.00 -17.32 -16.64
C PHE A 305 -16.04 -15.80 -16.74
N GLU A 306 -17.17 -15.32 -17.20
CA GLU A 306 -17.59 -13.94 -17.05
C GLU A 306 -18.91 -13.86 -16.29
N ILE A 307 -18.91 -13.08 -15.21
CA ILE A 307 -20.11 -12.68 -14.49
C ILE A 307 -20.44 -11.25 -14.92
N THR A 308 -21.61 -11.06 -15.53
CA THR A 308 -22.17 -9.74 -15.83
C THR A 308 -23.07 -9.31 -14.69
N LEU A 309 -22.92 -8.06 -14.26
CA LEU A 309 -23.69 -7.47 -13.16
C LEU A 309 -24.80 -6.59 -13.72
N LYS A 310 -25.97 -6.60 -13.05
CA LYS A 310 -27.11 -5.74 -13.38
C LYS A 310 -26.77 -4.26 -13.19
N GLU A 311 -26.09 -3.96 -12.09
CA GLU A 311 -25.57 -2.62 -11.79
C GLU A 311 -24.08 -2.67 -11.42
N PRO A 312 -23.31 -1.59 -11.66
CA PRO A 312 -21.89 -1.59 -11.32
C PRO A 312 -21.63 -1.69 -9.81
N VAL A 313 -20.85 -2.71 -9.40
CA VAL A 313 -20.48 -2.97 -8.00
C VAL A 313 -19.05 -2.52 -7.72
N LYS A 314 -18.77 -2.11 -6.49
CA LYS A 314 -17.43 -1.67 -6.06
C LYS A 314 -16.55 -2.87 -5.68
N ALA A 315 -15.54 -3.16 -6.48
CA ALA A 315 -14.46 -4.07 -6.14
C ALA A 315 -13.41 -3.38 -5.26
N GLN A 316 -12.96 -4.06 -4.21
CA GLN A 316 -11.85 -3.64 -3.36
C GLN A 316 -10.53 -4.14 -3.94
N LEU A 317 -9.55 -3.24 -3.96
CA LEU A 317 -8.18 -3.49 -4.39
C LEU A 317 -7.21 -3.30 -3.21
N LEU A 318 -5.95 -3.70 -3.40
CA LEU A 318 -4.87 -3.57 -2.43
C LEU A 318 -4.73 -2.12 -1.93
N TYR A 319 -4.32 -1.92 -0.67
CA TYR A 319 -4.18 -0.60 -0.05
C TYR A 319 -5.44 0.29 -0.02
N GLY A 320 -6.63 -0.33 -0.04
CA GLY A 320 -7.91 0.39 0.01
C GLY A 320 -8.27 1.09 -1.29
N PHE A 321 -7.52 0.87 -2.36
CA PHE A 321 -7.96 1.24 -3.69
C PHE A 321 -9.25 0.51 -4.01
N SER A 322 -10.06 1.08 -4.90
CA SER A 322 -11.30 0.44 -5.33
C SER A 322 -11.60 0.81 -6.76
N LYS A 323 -12.34 -0.08 -7.42
CA LYS A 323 -12.74 0.05 -8.80
C LYS A 323 -14.21 -0.33 -8.92
N THR A 324 -15.01 0.52 -9.54
CA THR A 324 -16.39 0.18 -9.90
C THR A 324 -16.36 -0.69 -11.14
N VAL A 325 -17.05 -1.83 -11.10
CA VAL A 325 -17.01 -2.85 -12.15
C VAL A 325 -18.40 -3.35 -12.47
N SER A 326 -18.66 -3.61 -13.75
CA SER A 326 -19.91 -4.18 -14.28
C SER A 326 -19.73 -5.62 -14.75
N ARG A 327 -18.48 -6.07 -14.95
CA ARG A 327 -18.12 -7.44 -15.34
C ARG A 327 -16.99 -7.96 -14.46
N VAL A 328 -17.02 -9.26 -14.16
CA VAL A 328 -15.97 -9.96 -13.40
C VAL A 328 -15.50 -11.17 -14.19
N HIS A 329 -14.20 -11.22 -14.45
CA HIS A 329 -13.53 -12.33 -15.11
C HIS A 329 -12.81 -13.18 -14.07
N LEU A 330 -13.03 -14.50 -14.05
CA LEU A 330 -12.43 -15.38 -13.05
C LEU A 330 -12.15 -16.78 -13.59
N ASN A 331 -11.17 -17.43 -12.94
CA ASN A 331 -10.83 -18.84 -13.14
C ASN A 331 -11.16 -19.60 -11.86
N VAL A 332 -11.60 -20.85 -12.01
CA VAL A 332 -11.95 -21.72 -10.89
C VAL A 332 -11.48 -23.13 -11.21
N ASP A 333 -10.83 -23.81 -10.26
CA ASP A 333 -10.25 -25.13 -10.50
C ASP A 333 -11.32 -26.20 -10.80
N GLU A 334 -12.52 -26.07 -10.21
CA GLU A 334 -13.67 -26.96 -10.38
C GLU A 334 -14.81 -26.27 -11.16
N GLU A 335 -14.53 -25.93 -12.41
CA GLU A 335 -15.37 -25.07 -13.27
C GLU A 335 -16.85 -25.45 -13.30
N ARG A 336 -17.17 -26.71 -13.64
CA ARG A 336 -18.57 -27.16 -13.78
C ARG A 336 -19.32 -27.09 -12.46
N LYS A 337 -18.71 -27.57 -11.37
CA LYS A 337 -19.34 -27.54 -10.04
C LYS A 337 -19.58 -26.11 -9.57
N PHE A 338 -18.64 -25.20 -9.82
CA PHE A 338 -18.82 -23.79 -9.52
C PHE A 338 -19.98 -23.18 -10.32
N TYR A 339 -20.02 -23.44 -11.62
CA TYR A 339 -21.08 -22.96 -12.50
C TYR A 339 -22.46 -23.47 -12.04
N ASP A 340 -22.58 -24.77 -11.77
CA ASP A 340 -23.83 -25.39 -11.33
C ASP A 340 -24.29 -24.81 -9.98
N ALA A 341 -23.37 -24.65 -9.02
CA ALA A 341 -23.67 -24.05 -7.71
C ALA A 341 -24.16 -22.60 -7.82
N VAL A 342 -23.58 -21.80 -8.71
CA VAL A 342 -24.02 -20.41 -8.95
C VAL A 342 -25.39 -20.38 -9.65
N ILE A 343 -25.59 -21.22 -10.67
CA ILE A 343 -26.85 -21.29 -11.42
C ILE A 343 -28.01 -21.78 -10.55
N GLU A 344 -27.77 -22.76 -9.67
CA GLU A 344 -28.78 -23.24 -8.72
C GLU A 344 -29.28 -22.08 -7.85
N LYS A 345 -28.36 -21.29 -7.26
CA LYS A 345 -28.74 -20.13 -6.43
C LYS A 345 -29.45 -19.03 -7.23
N LEU A 346 -29.04 -18.78 -8.48
CA LEU A 346 -29.70 -17.79 -9.35
C LEU A 346 -31.14 -18.16 -9.74
N LYS A 347 -31.51 -19.45 -9.70
CA LYS A 347 -32.89 -19.89 -9.98
C LYS A 347 -33.84 -19.71 -8.79
N HIS A 348 -33.29 -19.56 -7.59
CA HIS A 348 -34.04 -19.46 -6.34
C HIS A 348 -34.25 -18.01 -5.86
N GLU A 349 -33.74 -17.03 -6.61
CA GLU A 349 -34.03 -15.60 -6.46
C GLU A 349 -34.88 -15.09 -7.64
#